data_AF-A0A7S3X2R2-F1
#
_entry.id   AF-A0A7S3X2R2-F1
#
_cell.length_a   1.000
_cell.length_b   1.000
_cell.length_c   1.000
_cell.angle_alpha   90.00
_cell.angle_beta   90.00
_cell.angle_gamma   90.00
#
_symmetry.space_group_name_H-M   'P 1'
#
loop_
_entity.id
_entity.type
_entity.pdbx_description
1 polymer ?
#
loop_
_entity_poly.entity_id
_entity_poly.type
_entity_poly.pdbx_seq_one_letter_code
_entity_poly.pdbx_strand_id
1 'polypeptide(L)'
;PSGRMSREHALAFATTAGLTGVGSLALLVNPTTAALGAATIALYAGVYTPLKPRTPYNTWVGAVVGAVPPLMGWSAAGAPLLTPEAFVLSSALFLWQIPHFLALAWMYRADYAAGGYAMMPLRDPTGSRTSAVCLEYSAYLALLPVGCWAAGLTTCMFPIESILFNGAMLTAAARFHNAPPNQRSLQTTHARRLFFVSLAYLPFFFFCLLLHQRDRVKNELSESVVHSTTMPDASLAYPPFSDETDASGTGEPLSEAREALRRRGRRLCIHERMDSHSSLCP
;
A
#
# COMPACT_ATOMS: atom_id res chain seq x y z
N PRO A 1 15.95 29.08 -7.61
CA PRO A 1 16.49 30.16 -8.48
C PRO A 1 17.54 31.07 -7.83
N SER A 2 17.76 31.01 -6.51
CA SER A 2 18.67 31.87 -5.73
C SER A 2 20.17 31.74 -6.05
N GLY A 3 20.56 31.12 -7.16
CA GLY A 3 21.95 31.07 -7.65
C GLY A 3 22.94 30.21 -6.85
N ARG A 4 22.48 29.52 -5.79
CA ARG A 4 23.37 28.80 -4.84
C ARG A 4 24.08 27.56 -5.42
N MET A 5 23.66 27.06 -6.58
CA MET A 5 24.27 25.92 -7.26
C MET A 5 24.24 26.15 -8.77
N SER A 6 25.40 25.99 -9.42
CA SER A 6 25.48 26.08 -10.89
C SER A 6 24.78 24.91 -11.57
N ARG A 7 24.39 25.08 -12.85
CA ARG A 7 23.75 24.02 -13.64
C ARG A 7 24.66 22.80 -13.83
N GLU A 8 25.95 23.04 -14.04
CA GLU A 8 26.95 21.98 -14.24
C GLU A 8 27.13 21.15 -12.97
N HIS A 9 27.26 21.79 -11.81
CA HIS A 9 27.33 21.09 -10.53
C HIS A 9 26.06 20.29 -10.24
N ALA A 10 24.89 20.85 -10.55
CA ALA A 10 23.62 20.15 -10.39
C ALA A 10 23.53 18.90 -11.29
N LEU A 11 23.97 19.02 -12.55
CA LEU A 11 24.01 17.91 -13.49
C LEU A 11 24.97 16.83 -13.02
N ALA A 12 26.21 17.19 -12.68
CA ALA A 12 27.23 16.26 -12.21
C ALA A 12 26.78 15.52 -10.94
N PHE A 13 26.14 16.23 -10.00
CA PHE A 13 25.57 15.61 -8.80
C PHE A 13 24.45 14.63 -9.15
N ALA A 14 23.49 15.04 -9.99
CA ALA A 14 22.35 14.20 -10.38
C ALA A 14 22.80 12.94 -11.13
N THR A 15 23.77 13.05 -12.05
CA THR A 15 24.30 11.91 -12.79
C THR A 15 25.07 10.97 -11.87
N THR A 16 25.92 11.50 -10.99
CA THR A 16 26.70 10.68 -10.05
C THR A 16 25.78 9.96 -9.07
N ALA A 17 24.81 10.66 -8.47
CA ALA A 17 23.84 10.07 -7.56
C ALA A 17 22.98 9.01 -8.27
N GLY A 18 22.53 9.28 -9.50
CA GLY A 18 21.76 8.34 -10.31
C GLY A 18 22.55 7.07 -10.65
N LEU A 19 23.79 7.21 -11.14
CA LEU A 19 24.65 6.08 -11.47
C LEU A 19 25.01 5.25 -10.24
N THR A 20 25.38 5.90 -9.14
CA THR A 20 25.69 5.21 -7.88
C THR A 20 24.46 4.49 -7.32
N GLY A 21 23.28 5.11 -7.37
CA GLY A 21 22.03 4.49 -6.90
C GLY A 21 21.58 3.30 -7.76
N VAL A 22 21.65 3.42 -9.08
CA VAL A 22 21.34 2.30 -9.99
C VAL A 22 22.40 1.20 -9.87
N GLY A 23 23.67 1.57 -9.78
CA GLY A 23 24.77 0.63 -9.59
C GLY A 23 24.68 -0.14 -8.28
N SER A 24 24.31 0.52 -7.18
CA SER A 24 24.11 -0.17 -5.90
C SER A 24 22.92 -1.14 -5.96
N LEU A 25 21.81 -0.79 -6.62
CA LEU A 25 20.71 -1.73 -6.84
C LEU A 25 21.14 -2.95 -7.69
N ALA A 26 21.95 -2.73 -8.72
CA ALA A 26 22.41 -3.81 -9.60
C ALA A 26 23.34 -4.79 -8.87
N LEU A 27 24.21 -4.28 -7.99
CA LEU A 27 25.22 -5.06 -7.29
C LEU A 27 24.71 -5.68 -5.97
N LEU A 28 23.85 -4.97 -5.24
CA LEU A 28 23.43 -5.34 -3.87
C LEU A 28 22.01 -5.92 -3.79
N VAL A 29 21.18 -5.74 -4.83
CA VAL A 29 19.76 -6.17 -4.81
C VAL A 29 19.48 -7.17 -5.92
N ASN A 30 19.27 -6.71 -7.16
CA ASN A 30 19.18 -7.53 -8.36
C ASN A 30 19.05 -6.66 -9.63
N PRO A 31 19.32 -7.22 -10.83
CA PRO A 31 19.21 -6.49 -12.09
C PRO A 31 17.81 -5.95 -12.40
N THR A 32 16.75 -6.65 -11.98
CA THR A 32 15.36 -6.24 -12.25
C THR A 32 15.01 -4.96 -11.51
N THR A 33 15.30 -4.89 -10.20
CA THR A 33 15.09 -3.70 -9.38
C THR A 33 15.94 -2.52 -9.88
N ALA A 34 17.18 -2.78 -10.30
CA ALA A 34 18.05 -1.77 -10.89
C ALA A 34 17.48 -1.20 -12.20
N ALA A 35 16.98 -2.06 -13.09
CA ALA A 35 16.33 -1.66 -14.33
C ALA A 35 15.08 -0.80 -14.07
N LEU A 36 14.25 -1.19 -13.10
CA LEU A 36 13.10 -0.38 -12.67
C LEU A 36 13.52 0.98 -12.09
N GLY A 37 14.59 1.02 -11.30
CA GLY A 37 15.16 2.26 -10.77
C GLY A 37 15.65 3.19 -11.88
N ALA A 38 16.41 2.66 -12.84
CA ALA A 38 16.88 3.41 -14.01
C ALA A 38 15.70 3.92 -14.87
N ALA A 39 14.69 3.07 -15.10
CA ALA A 39 13.47 3.44 -15.82
C ALA A 39 12.70 4.55 -15.09
N THR A 40 12.64 4.50 -13.75
CA THR A 40 12.00 5.54 -12.92
C THR A 40 12.71 6.89 -13.08
N ILE A 41 14.05 6.91 -13.07
CA ILE A 41 14.84 8.13 -13.31
C ILE A 41 14.55 8.69 -14.71
N ALA A 42 14.62 7.83 -15.75
CA ALA A 42 14.37 8.23 -17.12
C ALA A 42 12.94 8.77 -17.32
N LEU A 43 11.93 8.08 -16.77
CA LEU A 43 10.53 8.48 -16.86
C LEU A 43 10.28 9.78 -16.08
N TYR A 44 10.84 9.92 -14.88
CA TYR A 44 10.67 11.12 -14.05
C TYR A 44 11.32 12.36 -14.69
N ALA A 45 12.59 12.28 -15.05
CA ALA A 45 13.36 13.41 -15.57
C ALA A 45 13.04 13.70 -17.04
N GLY A 46 12.92 12.66 -17.87
CA GLY A 46 12.76 12.77 -19.31
C GLY A 46 11.32 12.98 -19.79
N VAL A 47 10.32 12.46 -19.06
CA VAL A 47 8.91 12.54 -19.48
C VAL A 47 8.09 13.37 -18.50
N TYR A 48 7.99 12.96 -17.24
CA TYR A 48 7.12 13.62 -16.27
C TYR A 48 7.49 15.10 -16.03
N THR A 49 8.76 15.37 -15.75
CA THR A 49 9.25 16.73 -15.47
C THR A 49 8.97 17.74 -16.60
N PRO A 50 9.25 17.44 -17.88
CA PRO A 50 8.86 18.33 -18.97
C PRO A 50 7.35 18.40 -19.22
N LEU A 51 6.58 17.39 -18.85
CA LEU A 51 5.11 17.42 -19.01
C LEU A 51 4.42 18.36 -18.02
N LYS A 52 4.97 18.52 -16.81
CA LYS A 52 4.45 19.38 -15.75
C LYS A 52 3.95 20.77 -16.21
N PRO A 53 4.72 21.57 -16.98
CA PRO A 53 4.26 22.88 -17.49
C PRO A 53 3.43 22.81 -18.77
N ARG A 54 3.33 21.65 -19.44
CA ARG A 54 2.74 21.55 -20.79
C ARG A 54 1.32 21.03 -20.80
N THR A 55 1.02 20.04 -19.96
CA THR A 55 -0.23 19.27 -20.06
C THR A 55 -0.78 18.83 -18.71
N PRO A 56 -2.12 18.79 -18.53
CA PRO A 56 -2.75 18.20 -17.36
C PRO A 56 -2.47 16.70 -17.21
N TYR A 57 -2.07 16.01 -18.30
CA TYR A 57 -1.69 14.60 -18.25
C TYR A 57 -0.42 14.32 -17.41
N ASN A 58 0.29 15.37 -16.97
CA ASN A 58 1.44 15.22 -16.08
C ASN A 58 1.08 14.43 -14.81
N THR A 59 -0.12 14.57 -14.26
CA THR A 59 -0.54 13.87 -13.04
C THR A 59 -0.57 12.35 -13.24
N TRP A 60 -1.05 11.87 -14.39
CA TRP A 60 -1.11 10.43 -14.71
C TRP A 60 0.27 9.85 -14.96
N VAL A 61 1.12 10.55 -15.72
CA VAL A 61 2.50 10.11 -15.92
C VAL A 61 3.26 10.10 -14.60
N GLY A 62 3.05 11.11 -13.76
CA GLY A 62 3.57 11.15 -12.39
C GLY A 62 3.08 9.97 -11.55
N ALA A 63 1.81 9.58 -11.69
CA ALA A 63 1.26 8.43 -11.01
C ALA A 63 1.89 7.10 -11.47
N VAL A 64 2.21 6.96 -12.77
CA VAL A 64 2.99 5.81 -13.26
C VAL A 64 4.36 5.77 -12.59
N VAL A 65 5.07 6.90 -12.55
CA VAL A 65 6.37 6.97 -11.86
C VAL A 65 6.22 6.59 -10.38
N GLY A 66 5.17 7.08 -9.72
CA GLY A 66 4.90 6.79 -8.31
C GLY A 66 4.44 5.36 -8.02
N ALA A 67 4.05 4.60 -9.04
CA ALA A 67 3.62 3.20 -8.94
C ALA A 67 4.79 2.20 -9.10
N VAL A 68 5.94 2.64 -9.62
CA VAL A 68 7.14 1.80 -9.78
C VAL A 68 7.81 1.42 -8.45
N PRO A 69 7.93 2.30 -7.42
CA PRO A 69 8.62 1.95 -6.18
C PRO A 69 8.07 0.71 -5.45
N PRO A 70 6.74 0.47 -5.36
CA PRO A 70 6.24 -0.81 -4.87
C PRO A 70 6.68 -2.03 -5.69
N LEU A 71 6.77 -1.92 -7.02
CA LEU A 71 7.31 -2.98 -7.89
C LEU A 71 8.81 -3.20 -7.66
N MET A 72 9.55 -2.13 -7.39
CA MET A 72 10.96 -2.21 -6.98
C MET A 72 11.09 -2.97 -5.66
N GLY A 73 10.25 -2.67 -4.67
CA GLY A 73 10.23 -3.40 -3.39
C GLY A 73 9.89 -4.88 -3.56
N TRP A 74 8.90 -5.21 -4.40
CA TRP A 74 8.51 -6.58 -4.71
C TRP A 74 9.63 -7.37 -5.39
N SER A 75 10.23 -6.80 -6.43
CA SER A 75 11.38 -7.42 -7.11
C SER A 75 12.61 -7.51 -6.22
N ALA A 76 12.82 -6.55 -5.31
CA ALA A 76 13.93 -6.59 -4.35
C ALA A 76 13.82 -7.79 -3.39
N ALA A 77 12.60 -8.22 -3.07
CA ALA A 77 12.35 -9.44 -2.29
C ALA A 77 12.56 -10.74 -3.09
N GLY A 78 12.97 -10.65 -4.37
CA GLY A 78 13.23 -11.79 -5.24
C GLY A 78 12.00 -12.32 -5.99
N ALA A 79 10.86 -11.63 -5.91
CA ALA A 79 9.63 -12.07 -6.54
C ALA A 79 9.52 -11.62 -8.02
N PRO A 80 8.88 -12.41 -8.90
CA PRO A 80 8.66 -12.03 -10.30
C PRO A 80 7.75 -10.79 -10.43
N LEU A 81 7.93 -10.00 -11.50
CA LEU A 81 7.13 -8.78 -11.71
C LEU A 81 5.70 -9.05 -12.20
N LEU A 82 5.50 -10.13 -12.96
CA LEU A 82 4.20 -10.46 -13.57
C LEU A 82 3.36 -11.30 -12.62
N THR A 83 3.18 -10.83 -11.39
CA THR A 83 2.35 -11.50 -10.38
C THR A 83 1.22 -10.57 -9.92
N PRO A 84 0.05 -11.13 -9.54
CA PRO A 84 -1.08 -10.32 -9.10
C PRO A 84 -0.75 -9.40 -7.91
N GLU A 85 0.14 -9.81 -7.00
CA GLU A 85 0.59 -9.02 -5.85
C GLU A 85 1.33 -7.76 -6.30
N ALA A 86 2.26 -7.90 -7.24
CA ALA A 86 3.00 -6.78 -7.82
C ALA A 86 2.03 -5.75 -8.45
N PHE A 87 1.03 -6.25 -9.19
CA PHE A 87 0.00 -5.41 -9.79
C PHE A 87 -0.87 -4.72 -8.75
N VAL A 88 -1.26 -5.39 -7.67
CA VAL A 88 -2.06 -4.78 -6.58
C VAL A 88 -1.28 -3.66 -5.91
N LEU A 89 -0.02 -3.90 -5.54
CA LEU A 89 0.84 -2.89 -4.89
C LEU A 89 1.03 -1.65 -5.78
N SER A 90 1.32 -1.87 -7.07
CA SER A 90 1.48 -0.79 -8.05
C SER A 90 0.16 -0.05 -8.30
N SER A 91 -0.94 -0.77 -8.49
CA SER A 91 -2.26 -0.20 -8.78
C SER A 91 -2.81 0.60 -7.62
N ALA A 92 -2.59 0.14 -6.38
CA ALA A 92 -2.98 0.88 -5.18
C ALA A 92 -2.34 2.28 -5.15
N LEU A 93 -1.02 2.37 -5.38
CA LEU A 93 -0.32 3.67 -5.43
C LEU A 93 -0.78 4.52 -6.61
N PHE A 94 -0.89 3.93 -7.79
CA PHE A 94 -1.33 4.64 -8.99
C PHE A 94 -2.71 5.27 -8.79
N LEU A 95 -3.70 4.46 -8.39
CA LEU A 95 -5.08 4.90 -8.26
C LEU A 95 -5.25 5.92 -7.12
N TRP A 96 -4.59 5.70 -5.99
CA TRP A 96 -4.68 6.57 -4.82
C TRP A 96 -4.10 7.97 -5.08
N GLN A 97 -3.00 8.08 -5.83
CA GLN A 97 -2.30 9.34 -6.07
C GLN A 97 -3.16 10.35 -6.84
N ILE A 98 -4.04 9.89 -7.73
CA ILE A 98 -4.86 10.78 -8.57
C ILE A 98 -5.79 11.67 -7.75
N PRO A 99 -6.73 11.14 -6.92
CA PRO A 99 -7.59 11.99 -6.10
C PRO A 99 -6.80 12.80 -5.08
N HIS A 100 -5.70 12.25 -4.55
CA HIS A 100 -4.82 12.94 -3.60
C HIS A 100 -4.20 14.21 -4.22
N PHE A 101 -3.53 14.07 -5.37
CA PHE A 101 -2.85 15.17 -6.03
C PHE A 101 -3.81 16.16 -6.68
N LEU A 102 -4.94 15.71 -7.23
CA LEU A 102 -5.93 16.61 -7.80
C LEU A 102 -6.64 17.45 -6.72
N ALA A 103 -6.91 16.87 -5.55
CA ALA A 103 -7.41 17.63 -4.40
C ALA A 103 -6.41 18.71 -3.94
N LEU A 104 -5.12 18.36 -3.87
CA LEU A 104 -4.05 19.31 -3.53
C LEU A 104 -3.92 20.40 -4.60
N ALA A 105 -3.94 20.02 -5.88
CA ALA A 105 -3.86 20.94 -7.00
C ALA A 105 -5.06 21.89 -7.07
N TRP A 106 -6.23 21.46 -6.60
CA TRP A 106 -7.40 22.33 -6.46
C TRP A 106 -7.17 23.40 -5.38
N MET A 107 -6.68 22.99 -4.21
CA MET A 107 -6.43 23.90 -3.07
C MET A 107 -5.37 24.95 -3.39
N TYR A 108 -4.27 24.55 -4.02
CA TYR A 108 -3.12 25.40 -4.31
C TYR A 108 -3.03 25.82 -5.78
N ARG A 109 -4.16 25.86 -6.47
CA ARG A 109 -4.23 26.15 -7.92
C ARG A 109 -3.55 27.45 -8.33
N ALA A 110 -3.61 28.48 -7.47
CA ALA A 110 -2.99 29.78 -7.74
C ALA A 110 -1.46 29.68 -7.69
N ASP A 111 -0.93 28.93 -6.73
CA ASP A 111 0.50 28.68 -6.60
C ASP A 111 1.02 27.80 -7.74
N TYR A 112 0.25 26.79 -8.15
CA TYR A 112 0.57 25.99 -9.35
C TYR A 112 0.60 26.85 -10.61
N ALA A 113 -0.36 27.76 -10.78
CA ALA A 113 -0.37 28.70 -11.90
C ALA A 113 0.83 29.65 -11.86
N ALA A 114 1.16 30.21 -10.70
CA ALA A 114 2.32 31.07 -10.50
C ALA A 114 3.64 30.33 -10.77
N GLY A 115 3.71 29.03 -10.46
CA GLY A 115 4.83 28.16 -10.79
C GLY A 115 4.88 27.70 -12.26
N GLY A 116 3.94 28.11 -13.11
CA GLY A 116 3.88 27.72 -14.52
C GLY A 116 3.44 26.28 -14.77
N TYR A 117 2.78 25.65 -13.80
CA TYR A 117 2.30 24.26 -13.90
C TYR A 117 0.94 24.18 -14.60
N ALA A 118 0.82 23.26 -15.57
CA ALA A 118 -0.41 23.05 -16.34
C ALA A 118 -1.31 21.99 -15.68
N MET A 119 -1.68 22.19 -14.41
CA MET A 119 -2.52 21.24 -13.67
C MET A 119 -3.97 21.23 -14.17
N MET A 120 -4.65 20.08 -14.09
CA MET A 120 -6.06 19.95 -14.50
C MET A 120 -7.00 21.01 -13.88
N PRO A 121 -6.94 21.30 -12.56
CA PRO A 121 -7.74 22.35 -11.93
C PRO A 121 -7.60 23.75 -12.55
N LEU A 122 -6.47 24.04 -13.20
CA LEU A 122 -6.24 25.34 -13.84
C LEU A 122 -7.10 25.51 -15.10
N ARG A 123 -7.39 24.40 -15.80
CA ARG A 123 -8.23 24.35 -17.01
C ARG A 123 -9.68 23.94 -16.72
N ASP A 124 -10.05 23.89 -15.45
CA ASP A 124 -11.37 23.46 -14.98
C ASP A 124 -11.94 24.50 -13.99
N PRO A 125 -12.50 25.62 -14.48
CA PRO A 125 -12.97 26.70 -13.62
C PRO A 125 -14.08 26.27 -12.66
N THR A 126 -14.93 25.34 -13.07
CA THR A 126 -16.08 24.84 -12.29
C THR A 126 -15.66 23.78 -11.26
N GLY A 127 -14.53 23.10 -11.48
CA GLY A 127 -14.09 21.96 -10.66
C GLY A 127 -14.83 20.67 -10.95
N SER A 128 -15.73 20.66 -11.95
CA SER A 128 -16.57 19.51 -12.25
C SER A 128 -15.76 18.35 -12.83
N ARG A 129 -14.78 18.63 -13.69
CA ARG A 129 -13.93 17.59 -14.29
C ARG A 129 -12.95 17.04 -13.26
N THR A 130 -12.32 17.92 -12.49
CA THR A 130 -11.36 17.55 -11.45
C THR A 130 -12.01 16.66 -10.41
N SER A 131 -13.19 17.07 -9.90
CA SER A 131 -13.91 16.30 -8.89
C SER A 131 -14.49 14.99 -9.43
N ALA A 132 -14.92 14.95 -10.71
CA ALA A 132 -15.34 13.71 -11.36
C ALA A 132 -14.20 12.69 -11.44
N VAL A 133 -13.01 13.11 -11.87
CA VAL A 133 -11.82 12.23 -11.90
C VAL A 133 -11.46 11.77 -10.49
N CYS A 134 -11.52 12.64 -9.48
CA CYS A 134 -11.29 12.23 -8.09
C CYS A 134 -12.28 11.14 -7.65
N LEU A 135 -13.57 11.27 -8.00
CA LEU A 135 -14.60 10.29 -7.65
C LEU A 135 -14.41 8.97 -8.39
N GLU A 136 -14.15 9.02 -9.69
CA GLU A 136 -13.91 7.86 -10.56
C GLU A 136 -12.72 7.02 -10.05
N TYR A 137 -11.58 7.65 -9.77
CA TYR A 137 -10.40 6.95 -9.26
C TYR A 137 -10.59 6.45 -7.83
N SER A 138 -11.37 7.16 -7.00
CA SER A 138 -11.75 6.67 -5.68
C SER A 138 -12.64 5.43 -5.77
N ALA A 139 -13.51 5.33 -6.79
CA ALA A 139 -14.34 4.15 -7.04
C ALA A 139 -13.50 2.98 -7.54
N TYR A 140 -12.57 3.20 -8.47
CA TYR A 140 -11.63 2.16 -8.91
C TYR A 140 -10.78 1.63 -7.76
N LEU A 141 -10.30 2.52 -6.90
CA LEU A 141 -9.56 2.14 -5.70
C LEU A 141 -10.43 1.32 -4.72
N ALA A 142 -11.72 1.62 -4.61
CA ALA A 142 -12.65 0.85 -3.79
C ALA A 142 -12.94 -0.56 -4.31
N LEU A 143 -12.76 -0.82 -5.61
CA LEU A 143 -12.87 -2.15 -6.20
C LEU A 143 -11.61 -3.01 -5.98
N LEU A 144 -10.47 -2.37 -5.66
CA LEU A 144 -9.19 -3.07 -5.54
C LEU A 144 -9.18 -4.17 -4.46
N PRO A 145 -9.72 -3.97 -3.24
CA PRO A 145 -9.80 -5.03 -2.23
C PRO A 145 -10.65 -6.24 -2.65
N VAL A 146 -11.72 -6.00 -3.42
CA VAL A 146 -12.55 -7.08 -3.99
C VAL A 146 -11.73 -7.87 -5.02
N GLY A 147 -10.97 -7.18 -5.86
CA GLY A 147 -10.03 -7.80 -6.81
C GLY A 147 -8.95 -8.63 -6.10
N CYS A 148 -8.42 -8.16 -4.97
CA CYS A 148 -7.44 -8.89 -4.17
C CYS A 148 -7.99 -10.22 -3.63
N TRP A 149 -9.21 -10.19 -3.10
CA TRP A 149 -9.88 -11.39 -2.62
C TRP A 149 -10.22 -12.36 -3.76
N ALA A 150 -10.75 -11.84 -4.88
CA ALA A 150 -11.08 -12.64 -6.06
C ALA A 150 -9.84 -13.30 -6.70
N ALA A 151 -8.69 -12.61 -6.68
CA ALA A 151 -7.40 -13.16 -7.11
C ALA A 151 -6.78 -14.13 -6.08
N GLY A 152 -7.43 -14.36 -4.94
CA GLY A 152 -6.97 -15.27 -3.91
C GLY A 152 -5.83 -14.75 -3.03
N LEU A 153 -5.50 -13.45 -3.11
CA LEU A 153 -4.37 -12.83 -2.42
C LEU A 153 -4.66 -12.52 -0.95
N THR A 154 -5.91 -12.25 -0.63
CA THR A 154 -6.34 -11.86 0.72
C THR A 154 -7.51 -12.71 1.22
N THR A 155 -7.74 -12.70 2.53
CA THR A 155 -8.96 -13.24 3.14
C THR A 155 -10.20 -12.44 2.72
N CYS A 156 -11.40 -13.00 2.94
CA CYS A 156 -12.67 -12.29 2.71
C CYS A 156 -12.88 -11.10 3.66
N MET A 157 -12.15 -11.05 4.77
CA MET A 157 -12.22 -9.94 5.72
C MET A 157 -11.60 -8.66 5.16
N PHE A 158 -10.60 -8.77 4.27
CA PHE A 158 -9.98 -7.60 3.66
C PHE A 158 -10.96 -6.69 2.92
N PRO A 159 -11.79 -7.16 1.96
CA PRO A 159 -12.78 -6.30 1.33
C PRO A 159 -13.82 -5.76 2.32
N ILE A 160 -14.23 -6.54 3.34
CA ILE A 160 -15.21 -6.10 4.35
C ILE A 160 -14.65 -4.93 5.17
N GLU A 161 -13.46 -5.07 5.73
CA GLU A 161 -12.81 -4.00 6.51
C GLU A 161 -12.49 -2.78 5.64
N SER A 162 -12.18 -3.01 4.37
CA SER A 162 -11.87 -1.94 3.43
C SER A 162 -13.04 -0.99 3.16
N ILE A 163 -14.27 -1.41 3.42
CA ILE A 163 -15.48 -0.58 3.26
C ILE A 163 -15.33 0.71 4.08
N LEU A 164 -14.70 0.66 5.25
CA LEU A 164 -14.57 1.83 6.12
C LEU A 164 -13.72 2.93 5.45
N PHE A 165 -12.48 2.62 5.06
CA PHE A 165 -11.58 3.62 4.49
C PHE A 165 -11.93 3.97 3.03
N ASN A 166 -12.45 3.02 2.25
CA ASN A 166 -12.96 3.28 0.91
C ASN A 166 -14.23 4.13 0.95
N GLY A 167 -15.14 3.84 1.88
CA GLY A 167 -16.36 4.62 2.10
C GLY A 167 -16.04 6.07 2.51
N ALA A 168 -15.03 6.26 3.37
CA ALA A 168 -14.55 7.60 3.73
C ALA A 168 -14.00 8.35 2.51
N MET A 169 -13.15 7.71 1.70
CA MET A 169 -12.58 8.29 0.48
C MET A 169 -13.68 8.65 -0.54
N LEU A 170 -14.58 7.70 -0.83
CA LEU A 170 -15.70 7.88 -1.75
C LEU A 170 -16.65 8.98 -1.28
N THR A 171 -16.98 9.04 0.01
CA THR A 171 -17.85 10.09 0.56
C THR A 171 -17.18 11.45 0.45
N ALA A 172 -15.87 11.55 0.69
CA ALA A 172 -15.13 12.79 0.54
C ALA A 172 -15.08 13.24 -0.93
N ALA A 173 -14.83 12.32 -1.86
CA ALA A 173 -14.81 12.58 -3.29
C ALA A 173 -16.21 12.97 -3.83
N ALA A 174 -17.27 12.27 -3.40
CA ALA A 174 -18.65 12.57 -3.77
C ALA A 174 -19.09 13.94 -3.24
N ARG A 175 -18.71 14.31 -2.01
CA ARG A 175 -18.97 15.65 -1.47
C ARG A 175 -18.24 16.74 -2.26
N PHE A 176 -17.02 16.47 -2.74
CA PHE A 176 -16.31 17.40 -3.61
C PHE A 176 -16.97 17.50 -4.98
N HIS A 177 -17.46 16.38 -5.55
CA HIS A 177 -18.15 16.34 -6.83
C HIS A 177 -19.52 17.03 -6.81
N ASN A 178 -20.29 16.84 -5.74
CA ASN A 178 -21.61 17.44 -5.57
C ASN A 178 -21.57 18.90 -5.09
N ALA A 179 -20.37 19.47 -4.89
CA ALA A 179 -20.23 20.85 -4.45
C ALA A 179 -20.63 21.83 -5.57
N PRO A 180 -21.52 22.82 -5.30
CA PRO A 180 -21.98 23.74 -6.32
C PRO A 180 -20.84 24.50 -7.02
N PRO A 181 -20.88 24.65 -8.36
CA PRO A 181 -19.80 25.26 -9.15
C PRO A 181 -19.55 26.74 -8.82
N ASN A 182 -20.54 27.43 -8.26
CA ASN A 182 -20.46 28.82 -7.84
C ASN A 182 -19.90 29.01 -6.41
N GLN A 183 -19.72 27.93 -5.64
CA GLN A 183 -19.28 28.00 -4.24
C GLN A 183 -17.84 27.49 -4.07
N ARG A 184 -16.88 28.29 -4.53
CA ARG A 184 -15.46 27.91 -4.52
C ARG A 184 -14.89 27.65 -3.12
N SER A 185 -15.33 28.38 -2.09
CA SER A 185 -14.90 28.16 -0.69
C SER A 185 -15.29 26.77 -0.18
N LEU A 186 -16.51 26.33 -0.51
CA LEU A 186 -17.02 25.02 -0.15
C LEU A 186 -16.27 23.91 -0.90
N GLN A 187 -16.04 24.09 -2.20
CA GLN A 187 -15.23 23.16 -3.01
C GLN A 187 -13.83 22.98 -2.43
N THR A 188 -13.14 24.07 -2.08
CA THR A 188 -11.82 24.01 -1.44
C THR A 188 -11.87 23.27 -0.09
N THR A 189 -12.95 23.45 0.68
CA THR A 189 -13.14 22.73 1.95
C THR A 189 -13.30 21.23 1.73
N HIS A 190 -14.09 20.82 0.72
CA HIS A 190 -14.27 19.41 0.38
C HIS A 190 -13.00 18.78 -0.20
N ALA A 191 -12.29 19.50 -1.09
CA ALA A 191 -10.99 19.07 -1.60
C ALA A 191 -9.98 18.87 -0.46
N ARG A 192 -9.93 19.79 0.51
CA ARG A 192 -9.08 19.66 1.70
C ARG A 192 -9.43 18.40 2.52
N ARG A 193 -10.72 18.12 2.72
CA ARG A 193 -11.14 16.88 3.39
C ARG A 193 -10.71 15.64 2.62
N LEU A 194 -10.90 15.60 1.30
CA LEU A 194 -10.44 14.51 0.44
C LEU A 194 -8.92 14.32 0.53
N PHE A 195 -8.15 15.41 0.55
CA PHE A 195 -6.70 15.36 0.74
C PHE A 195 -6.31 14.71 2.09
N PHE A 196 -6.91 15.12 3.21
CA PHE A 196 -6.57 14.52 4.51
C PHE A 196 -7.06 13.06 4.63
N VAL A 197 -8.24 12.74 4.09
CA VAL A 197 -8.74 11.36 4.04
C VAL A 197 -7.81 10.49 3.20
N SER A 198 -7.36 10.95 2.04
CA SER A 198 -6.38 10.22 1.22
C SER A 198 -5.05 10.04 1.95
N LEU A 199 -4.57 11.01 2.73
CA LEU A 199 -3.35 10.83 3.52
C LEU A 199 -3.48 9.70 4.56
N ALA A 200 -4.64 9.59 5.22
CA ALA A 200 -4.94 8.50 6.13
C ALA A 200 -5.20 7.16 5.41
N TYR A 201 -5.76 7.20 4.20
CA TYR A 201 -6.12 6.01 3.42
C TYR A 201 -4.95 5.06 3.23
N LEU A 202 -3.80 5.57 2.76
CA LEU A 202 -2.67 4.74 2.35
C LEU A 202 -2.10 3.86 3.49
N PRO A 203 -1.81 4.39 4.70
CA PRO A 203 -1.34 3.54 5.80
C PRO A 203 -2.39 2.52 6.23
N PHE A 204 -3.68 2.87 6.27
CA PHE A 204 -4.74 1.90 6.61
C PHE A 204 -4.87 0.80 5.56
N PHE A 205 -4.84 1.15 4.27
CA PHE A 205 -4.89 0.19 3.18
C PHE A 205 -3.76 -0.83 3.27
N PHE A 206 -2.51 -0.36 3.40
CA PHE A 206 -1.36 -1.26 3.52
C PHE A 206 -1.35 -2.07 4.80
N PHE A 207 -1.78 -1.47 5.93
CA PHE A 207 -1.90 -2.19 7.19
C PHE A 207 -2.89 -3.35 7.07
N CYS A 208 -4.09 -3.11 6.54
CA CYS A 208 -5.08 -4.16 6.32
C CYS A 208 -4.59 -5.20 5.28
N LEU A 209 -3.92 -4.77 4.21
CA LEU A 209 -3.36 -5.69 3.21
C LEU A 209 -2.34 -6.65 3.83
N LEU A 210 -1.48 -6.15 4.73
CA LEU A 210 -0.50 -6.96 5.47
C LEU A 210 -1.14 -7.91 6.49
N LEU A 211 -2.23 -7.49 7.14
CA LEU A 211 -2.95 -8.34 8.10
C LEU A 211 -3.67 -9.50 7.43
N HIS A 212 -4.23 -9.27 6.24
CA HIS A 212 -5.08 -10.23 5.55
C HIS A 212 -4.38 -11.00 4.42
N GLN A 213 -3.05 -10.90 4.31
CA GLN A 213 -2.27 -11.61 3.30
C GLN A 213 -2.39 -13.14 3.50
N ARG A 214 -2.86 -13.85 2.46
CA ARG A 214 -3.27 -15.25 2.58
C ARG A 214 -2.11 -16.23 2.80
N ASP A 215 -0.93 -15.96 2.26
CA ASP A 215 0.22 -16.87 2.42
C ASP A 215 0.73 -16.91 3.87
N ARG A 216 0.64 -15.78 4.57
CA ARG A 216 0.90 -15.73 6.01
C ARG A 216 -0.09 -16.59 6.79
N VAL A 217 -1.38 -16.47 6.46
CA VAL A 217 -2.45 -17.26 7.09
C VAL A 217 -2.28 -18.76 6.80
N LYS A 218 -1.91 -19.16 5.58
CA LYS A 218 -1.62 -20.56 5.23
C LYS A 218 -0.42 -21.14 5.98
N ASN A 219 0.64 -20.34 6.16
CA ASN A 219 1.83 -20.78 6.90
C ASN A 219 1.53 -20.93 8.40
N GLU A 220 0.76 -20.01 8.99
CA GLU A 220 0.31 -20.10 10.38
C GLU A 220 -0.66 -21.30 10.59
N LEU A 221 -1.55 -21.58 9.62
CA LEU A 221 -2.44 -22.76 9.62
C LEU A 221 -1.66 -24.07 9.46
N SER A 222 -0.64 -24.13 8.60
CA SER A 222 0.15 -25.35 8.41
C SER A 222 1.05 -25.63 9.62
N GLU A 223 1.66 -24.61 10.23
CA GLU A 223 2.41 -24.77 11.49
C GLU A 223 1.50 -25.24 12.64
N SER A 224 0.29 -24.68 12.76
CA SER A 224 -0.68 -25.10 13.80
C SER A 224 -1.24 -26.51 13.58
N VAL A 225 -1.51 -26.91 12.33
CA VAL A 225 -1.94 -28.28 12.00
C VAL A 225 -0.80 -29.27 12.23
N VAL A 226 0.44 -28.95 11.83
CA VAL A 226 1.61 -29.80 12.10
C VAL A 226 1.81 -29.97 13.60
N HIS A 227 1.74 -28.89 14.39
CA HIS A 227 1.85 -28.95 15.84
C HIS A 227 0.74 -29.80 16.50
N SER A 228 -0.49 -29.72 15.99
CA SER A 228 -1.63 -30.53 16.46
C SER A 228 -1.47 -32.02 16.08
N THR A 229 -0.87 -32.32 14.92
CA THR A 229 -0.69 -33.69 14.42
C THR A 229 0.52 -34.40 15.06
N THR A 230 1.51 -33.65 15.56
CA THR A 230 2.67 -34.21 16.30
C THR A 230 2.39 -34.58 17.76
N MET A 231 1.13 -34.49 18.23
CA MET A 231 0.69 -35.10 19.49
C MET A 231 0.00 -36.44 19.18
N PRO A 232 0.69 -37.60 19.29
CA PRO A 232 -0.03 -38.86 19.29
C PRO A 232 -0.93 -38.92 20.52
N ASP A 233 -2.13 -39.41 20.31
CA ASP A 233 -3.17 -39.71 21.28
C ASP A 233 -2.59 -40.41 22.53
N ALA A 234 -2.28 -39.62 23.57
CA ALA A 234 -1.85 -40.11 24.87
C ALA A 234 -3.08 -40.43 25.72
N SER A 235 -3.90 -41.36 25.24
CA SER A 235 -5.05 -41.92 25.99
C SER A 235 -5.06 -43.45 25.98
N LEU A 236 -3.90 -44.09 26.08
CA LEU A 236 -3.79 -45.49 26.51
C LEU A 236 -2.69 -45.61 27.58
N ALA A 237 -3.13 -45.63 28.83
CA ALA A 237 -2.29 -45.83 30.01
C ALA A 237 -1.89 -47.30 30.15
N TYR A 238 -0.59 -47.55 30.26
CA TYR A 238 -0.02 -48.72 30.93
C TYR A 238 1.22 -48.24 31.71
N PRO A 239 1.31 -48.44 33.03
CA PRO A 239 2.56 -48.26 33.79
C PRO A 239 3.21 -49.64 34.04
N PRO A 240 4.39 -49.77 34.67
CA PRO A 240 5.54 -48.85 34.84
C PRO A 240 6.90 -49.54 34.50
N PHE A 241 8.01 -48.79 34.45
CA PHE A 241 9.28 -49.18 35.10
C PHE A 241 10.25 -47.99 35.16
N SER A 242 10.91 -47.84 36.31
CA SER A 242 12.07 -46.97 36.62
C SER A 242 13.26 -47.27 35.70
N ASP A 243 14.29 -46.44 35.51
CA ASP A 243 15.11 -45.69 36.48
C ASP A 243 16.00 -44.63 35.78
N GLU A 244 16.56 -43.72 36.59
CA GLU A 244 17.85 -43.01 36.44
C GLU A 244 18.09 -41.85 35.40
N THR A 245 18.43 -40.68 35.98
CA THR A 245 19.48 -39.67 35.65
C THR A 245 19.55 -39.08 34.21
N ASP A 246 19.79 -37.79 33.96
CA ASP A 246 20.56 -36.76 34.67
C ASP A 246 20.35 -35.37 34.01
N ALA A 247 20.91 -34.34 34.66
CA ALA A 247 21.42 -33.08 34.08
C ALA A 247 20.49 -31.88 33.74
N SER A 248 20.55 -30.89 34.64
CA SER A 248 20.89 -29.46 34.41
C SER A 248 20.10 -28.59 33.40
N GLY A 249 19.66 -27.40 33.85
CA GLY A 249 19.47 -26.26 32.94
C GLY A 249 18.51 -25.18 33.43
N THR A 250 19.05 -24.15 34.07
CA THR A 250 18.41 -22.88 34.45
C THR A 250 17.78 -22.12 33.27
N GLY A 251 16.57 -21.55 33.43
CA GLY A 251 16.11 -20.47 32.53
C GLY A 251 14.60 -20.25 32.27
N GLU A 252 13.67 -20.73 33.09
CA GLU A 252 12.23 -20.71 32.75
C GLU A 252 11.34 -19.95 33.76
N PRO A 253 11.29 -18.61 33.76
CA PRO A 253 10.07 -17.95 34.24
C PRO A 253 9.48 -16.91 33.26
N LEU A 254 10.31 -16.34 32.38
CA LEU A 254 9.92 -15.28 31.44
C LEU A 254 9.35 -15.83 30.12
N SER A 255 9.76 -17.05 29.74
CA SER A 255 9.20 -17.84 28.62
C SER A 255 7.76 -18.23 28.93
N GLU A 256 7.53 -18.84 30.10
CA GLU A 256 6.20 -19.26 30.56
C GLU A 256 5.22 -18.10 30.71
N ALA A 257 5.68 -16.95 31.22
CA ALA A 257 4.85 -15.75 31.33
C ALA A 257 4.45 -15.18 29.96
N ARG A 258 5.36 -15.20 28.96
CA ARG A 258 5.04 -14.88 27.55
C ARG A 258 4.10 -15.91 26.94
N GLU A 259 4.28 -17.20 27.26
CA GLU A 259 3.43 -18.31 26.83
C GLU A 259 2.00 -18.15 27.35
N ALA A 260 1.86 -17.73 28.61
CA ALA A 260 0.57 -17.49 29.27
C ALA A 260 -0.13 -16.24 28.71
N LEU A 261 0.60 -15.15 28.47
CA LEU A 261 0.09 -13.95 27.79
C LEU A 261 -0.33 -14.26 26.34
N ARG A 262 0.45 -15.08 25.61
CA ARG A 262 0.10 -15.59 24.27
C ARG A 262 -1.15 -16.47 24.31
N ARG A 263 -1.28 -17.39 25.28
CA ARG A 263 -2.49 -18.21 25.50
C ARG A 263 -3.72 -17.36 25.85
N ARG A 264 -3.55 -16.23 26.52
CA ARG A 264 -4.65 -15.32 26.88
C ARG A 264 -5.05 -14.41 25.72
N GLY A 265 -4.09 -13.94 24.90
CA GLY A 265 -4.35 -13.23 23.64
C GLY A 265 -5.08 -14.09 22.60
N ARG A 266 -4.72 -15.38 22.50
CA ARG A 266 -5.41 -16.36 21.63
C ARG A 266 -6.89 -16.60 21.98
N ARG A 267 -7.31 -16.33 23.23
CA ARG A 267 -8.74 -16.43 23.63
C ARG A 267 -9.57 -15.18 23.33
N LEU A 268 -8.93 -14.05 23.00
CA LEU A 268 -9.60 -12.78 22.68
C LEU A 268 -9.94 -12.65 21.18
N CYS A 269 -9.40 -13.53 20.32
CA CYS A 269 -9.74 -13.60 18.90
C CYS A 269 -11.01 -14.44 18.72
N ILE A 270 -12.16 -13.78 18.80
CA ILE A 270 -13.50 -14.40 18.69
C ILE A 270 -13.78 -14.98 17.28
N HIS A 271 -13.00 -14.62 16.26
CA HIS A 271 -13.35 -14.91 14.86
C HIS A 271 -12.75 -16.18 14.25
N GLU A 272 -11.72 -16.79 14.86
CA GLU A 272 -11.18 -18.08 14.37
C GLU A 272 -12.14 -19.25 14.63
N ARG A 273 -13.11 -19.08 15.55
CA ARG A 273 -14.14 -20.09 15.85
C ARG A 273 -15.22 -20.19 14.76
N MET A 274 -15.29 -19.22 13.85
CA MET A 274 -16.24 -19.26 12.73
C MET A 274 -15.69 -20.00 11.52
N ASP A 275 -14.37 -20.04 11.32
CA ASP A 275 -13.77 -20.71 10.18
C ASP A 275 -13.70 -22.24 10.33
N SER A 276 -13.71 -22.76 11.56
CA SER A 276 -13.89 -24.21 11.80
C SER A 276 -15.32 -24.71 11.52
N HIS A 277 -16.28 -23.80 11.29
CA HIS A 277 -17.66 -24.12 10.96
C HIS A 277 -18.08 -23.68 9.53
N SER A 278 -17.19 -23.03 8.76
CA SER A 278 -17.48 -22.48 7.44
C SER A 278 -17.01 -23.36 6.27
N SER A 279 -17.07 -24.69 6.42
CA SER A 279 -17.33 -25.60 5.28
C SER A 279 -18.75 -25.43 4.69
N LEU A 280 -19.36 -24.26 4.92
CA LEU A 280 -20.70 -23.83 4.54
C LEU A 280 -20.66 -22.32 4.26
N CYS A 281 -19.99 -21.93 3.18
CA CYS A 281 -20.39 -20.77 2.41
C CYS A 281 -20.71 -21.31 1.00
N PRO A 282 -21.92 -21.06 0.44
CA PRO A 282 -22.24 -21.51 -0.91
C PRO A 282 -21.36 -20.82 -1.96
#